data_AF-A0A5C3QJ53-F1
#
_entry.id   AF-A0A5C3QJ53-F1
#
_cell.length_a   1.000
_cell.length_b   1.000
_cell.length_c   1.000
_cell.angle_alpha   90.00
_cell.angle_beta   90.00
_cell.angle_gamma   90.00
#
_symmetry.space_group_name_H-M   'P 1'
#
loop_
_entity.id
_entity.type
_entity.pdbx_description
1 polymer ?
#
loop_
_entity_poly.entity_id
_entity_poly.type
_entity_poly.pdbx_seq_one_letter_code
_entity_poly.pdbx_strand_id
1 'polypeptide(L)'
;SADLILRSSHGIWFFVRAQDLAAHSTIFSAAEERSSPVRRAMTPKGTDDSPLDIVDVTESSETLQLLLQFMRRQPQPNVAEMDFATLERLAEAAEKYEVYSATQLLKFAMRSFAKDYPSKVLLYASRHGYTDLAIDAA
;
A
#
# COMPACT_ATOMS: atom_id res chain seq x y z
N SER A 1 12.91 -13.14 -9.43
CA SER A 1 13.07 -13.51 -8.01
C SER A 1 12.58 -12.37 -7.15
N ALA A 2 12.15 -12.62 -5.92
CA ALA A 2 11.90 -11.57 -4.94
C ALA A 2 13.24 -11.02 -4.42
N ASP A 3 13.29 -9.74 -4.09
CA ASP A 3 14.46 -9.01 -3.58
C ASP A 3 14.16 -8.21 -2.30
N LEU A 4 12.89 -8.20 -1.86
CA LEU A 4 12.41 -7.50 -0.67
C LEU A 4 11.34 -8.34 0.04
N ILE A 5 11.35 -8.34 1.37
CA ILE A 5 10.33 -8.92 2.23
C ILE A 5 9.60 -7.79 2.97
N LEU A 6 8.28 -7.72 2.80
CA LEU A 6 7.44 -6.92 3.70
C LEU A 6 6.90 -7.83 4.81
N ARG A 7 7.12 -7.46 6.07
CA ARG A 7 6.54 -8.16 7.23
C ARG A 7 5.35 -7.36 7.75
N SER A 8 4.16 -7.95 7.71
CA SER A 8 2.94 -7.35 8.26
C SER A 8 2.99 -7.25 9.78
N SER A 9 2.08 -6.46 10.38
CA SER A 9 1.96 -6.36 11.84
C SER A 9 1.58 -7.68 12.52
N HIS A 10 0.97 -8.62 11.78
CA HIS A 10 0.69 -9.98 12.24
C HIS A 10 1.90 -10.93 12.09
N GLY A 11 3.04 -10.45 11.61
CA GLY A 11 4.25 -11.23 11.41
C GLY A 11 4.28 -12.08 10.14
N ILE A 12 3.32 -11.88 9.21
CA ILE A 12 3.28 -12.61 7.93
C ILE A 12 4.25 -11.97 6.93
N TRP A 13 4.99 -12.81 6.21
CA TRP A 13 6.03 -12.38 5.28
C TRP A 13 5.52 -12.38 3.84
N PHE A 14 5.71 -11.25 3.15
CA PHE A 14 5.36 -11.08 1.74
C PHE A 14 6.62 -10.86 0.93
N PHE A 15 6.96 -11.86 0.12
CA PHE A 15 8.05 -11.78 -0.84
C PHE A 15 7.61 -10.95 -2.05
N VAL A 16 8.29 -9.84 -2.29
CA VAL A 16 7.96 -8.88 -3.34
C VAL A 16 9.20 -8.52 -4.16
N ARG A 17 8.96 -7.87 -5.30
CA ARG A 17 10.02 -7.23 -6.07
C ARG A 17 9.95 -5.73 -5.81
N ALA A 18 11.03 -5.13 -5.33
CA ALA A 18 11.12 -3.69 -5.04
C ALA A 18 10.72 -2.86 -6.27
N GLN A 19 11.15 -3.27 -7.46
CA GLN A 19 10.76 -2.65 -8.73
C GLN A 19 9.24 -2.60 -8.98
N ASP A 20 8.48 -3.61 -8.54
CA ASP A 20 7.03 -3.64 -8.76
C ASP A 20 6.35 -2.64 -7.82
N LEU A 21 6.83 -2.52 -6.58
CA LEU A 21 6.32 -1.52 -5.64
C LEU A 21 6.71 -0.10 -6.07
N ALA A 22 7.96 0.12 -6.45
CA ALA A 22 8.48 1.42 -6.88
C ALA A 22 7.75 1.98 -8.12
N ALA A 23 7.25 1.11 -9.00
CA ALA A 23 6.45 1.51 -10.16
C ALA A 23 5.06 2.08 -9.78
N HIS A 24 4.60 1.82 -8.56
CA HIS A 24 3.26 2.16 -8.10
C HIS A 24 3.22 3.01 -6.82
N SER A 25 4.37 3.20 -6.15
CA SER A 25 4.50 3.90 -4.87
C SER A 25 5.82 4.67 -4.81
N THR A 26 5.72 5.96 -4.56
CA THR A 26 6.87 6.87 -4.34
C THR A 26 7.63 6.52 -3.06
N ILE A 27 6.92 6.09 -2.01
CA ILE A 27 7.51 5.68 -0.73
C ILE A 27 8.43 4.46 -0.93
N PHE A 28 8.03 3.52 -1.80
CA PHE A 28 8.84 2.35 -2.10
C PHE A 28 9.90 2.58 -3.19
N SER A 29 9.83 3.65 -3.98
CA SER A 29 10.93 4.03 -4.89
C SER A 29 12.25 4.29 -4.14
N ALA A 30 12.19 4.83 -2.92
CA ALA A 30 13.39 5.00 -2.08
C ALA A 30 13.99 3.66 -1.60
N ALA A 31 13.21 2.57 -1.59
CA ALA A 31 13.75 1.23 -1.31
C ALA A 31 14.53 0.68 -2.50
N GLU A 32 14.11 0.97 -3.74
CA GLU A 32 14.84 0.60 -4.96
C GLU A 32 16.25 1.20 -4.99
N GLU A 33 16.39 2.48 -4.59
CA GLU A 33 17.70 3.13 -4.51
C GLU A 33 18.65 2.42 -3.54
N ARG A 34 18.13 1.82 -2.45
CA ARG A 34 18.93 1.04 -1.50
C ARG A 34 19.36 -0.30 -2.09
N SER A 35 18.49 -0.95 -2.87
CA SER A 35 18.76 -2.24 -3.53
C SER A 35 19.54 -2.12 -4.85
N SER A 36 19.88 -0.90 -5.28
CA SER A 36 20.63 -0.62 -6.52
C SER A 36 21.95 -1.40 -6.63
N PRO A 37 22.30 -1.93 -7.83
CA PRO A 37 23.56 -2.66 -8.06
C PRO A 37 24.81 -1.86 -7.66
N VAL A 38 24.75 -0.52 -7.74
CA VAL A 38 25.87 0.37 -7.38
C VAL A 38 26.15 0.31 -5.87
N ARG A 39 25.12 0.25 -5.02
CA ARG A 39 25.28 0.07 -3.57
C ARG A 39 25.70 -1.35 -3.21
N ARG A 40 25.14 -2.36 -3.88
CA ARG A 40 25.56 -3.76 -3.73
C ARG A 40 27.02 -4.00 -4.12
N ALA A 41 27.57 -3.22 -5.06
CA ALA A 41 28.97 -3.29 -5.45
C ALA A 41 29.92 -2.63 -4.44
N MET A 42 29.42 -1.72 -3.59
CA MET A 42 30.20 -1.08 -2.51
C MET A 42 30.21 -1.89 -1.21
N THR A 43 29.33 -2.88 -1.06
CA THR A 43 29.42 -3.90 -0.01
C THR A 43 30.42 -4.99 -0.41
N PRO A 44 31.32 -5.45 0.49
CA PRO A 44 32.32 -6.46 0.14
C PRO A 44 31.66 -7.70 -0.45
N LYS A 45 32.12 -8.09 -1.64
CA LYS A 45 31.62 -9.23 -2.41
C LYS A 45 31.88 -10.54 -1.66
N GLY A 46 30.93 -10.93 -0.81
CA GLY A 46 30.94 -12.19 -0.07
C GLY A 46 29.61 -12.91 -0.26
N THR A 47 29.63 -13.96 -1.08
CA THR A 47 28.57 -14.98 -1.27
C THR A 47 27.18 -14.50 -1.69
N ASP A 48 26.55 -15.26 -2.57
CA ASP A 48 25.24 -15.01 -3.21
C ASP A 48 24.05 -15.16 -2.24
N ASP A 49 24.26 -14.80 -0.97
CA ASP A 49 23.42 -15.15 0.19
C ASP A 49 23.14 -13.91 1.05
N SER A 50 23.11 -12.72 0.42
CA SER A 50 22.69 -11.49 1.10
C SER A 50 21.26 -11.67 1.59
N PRO A 51 20.97 -11.58 2.91
CA PRO A 51 19.62 -11.75 3.40
C PRO A 51 18.72 -10.71 2.74
N LEU A 52 17.59 -11.15 2.21
CA LEU A 52 16.58 -10.26 1.62
C LEU A 52 16.28 -9.12 2.61
N ASP A 53 16.19 -7.89 2.10
CA ASP A 53 15.85 -6.74 2.94
C ASP A 53 14.46 -6.96 3.55
N ILE A 54 14.36 -6.87 4.87
CA ILE A 54 13.08 -7.01 5.60
C ILE A 54 12.62 -5.63 6.02
N VAL A 55 11.41 -5.26 5.61
CA VAL A 55 10.74 -4.01 6.00
C VAL A 55 9.48 -4.34 6.79
N ASP A 56 9.44 -3.85 8.03
CA ASP A 56 8.26 -3.91 8.87
C ASP A 56 7.24 -2.87 8.44
N VAL A 57 5.98 -3.30 8.28
CA VAL A 57 4.86 -2.42 7.98
C VAL A 57 3.78 -2.54 9.06
N THR A 58 2.95 -1.51 9.20
CA THR A 58 1.96 -1.43 10.29
C THR A 58 0.65 -2.12 9.93
N GLU A 59 0.46 -2.41 8.65
CA GLU A 59 -0.75 -2.97 8.06
C GLU A 59 -0.86 -4.46 8.41
N SER A 60 -2.10 -4.91 8.55
CA SER A 60 -2.38 -6.33 8.73
C SER A 60 -2.02 -7.12 7.47
N SER A 61 -1.93 -8.44 7.59
CA SER A 61 -1.76 -9.35 6.45
C SER A 61 -2.81 -9.12 5.36
N GLU A 62 -4.07 -8.92 5.76
CA GLU A 62 -5.21 -8.78 4.85
C GLU A 62 -5.14 -7.46 4.08
N THR A 63 -4.91 -6.34 4.79
CA THR A 63 -4.75 -5.03 4.16
C THR A 63 -3.54 -5.00 3.23
N LEU A 64 -2.41 -5.55 3.66
CA LEU A 64 -1.19 -5.59 2.85
C LEU A 64 -1.38 -6.45 1.60
N GLN A 65 -2.07 -7.59 1.71
CA GLN A 65 -2.36 -8.45 0.57
C GLN A 65 -3.24 -7.75 -0.47
N LEU A 66 -4.23 -6.97 -0.05
CA LEU A 66 -5.08 -6.17 -0.95
C LEU A 66 -4.28 -5.03 -1.59
N LEU A 67 -3.48 -4.30 -0.81
CA LEU A 67 -2.64 -3.22 -1.33
C LEU A 67 -1.64 -3.74 -2.39
N LEU A 68 -0.99 -4.87 -2.12
CA LEU A 68 -0.07 -5.51 -3.06
C LEU A 68 -0.76 -5.97 -4.35
N GLN A 69 -2.08 -6.18 -4.37
CA GLN A 69 -2.79 -6.46 -5.63
C GLN A 69 -2.79 -5.27 -6.59
N PHE A 70 -2.84 -4.05 -6.08
CA PHE A 70 -2.73 -2.84 -6.90
C PHE A 70 -1.33 -2.57 -7.44
N MET A 71 -0.29 -3.17 -6.84
CA MET A 71 1.11 -2.96 -7.18
C MET A 71 1.74 -4.15 -7.92
N ARG A 72 0.94 -5.15 -8.28
CA ARG A 72 1.40 -6.35 -8.99
C ARG A 72 0.69 -6.47 -10.33
N ARG A 73 1.30 -7.23 -11.24
CA ARG A 73 0.72 -7.55 -12.56
C ARG A 73 -0.37 -8.62 -12.43
N GLN A 74 -1.49 -8.23 -11.85
CA GLN A 74 -2.67 -9.07 -11.67
C GLN A 74 -3.94 -8.19 -11.66
N PRO A 75 -5.14 -8.77 -11.77
CA PRO A 75 -6.38 -8.01 -11.62
C PRO A 75 -6.45 -7.29 -10.26
N GLN A 76 -6.98 -6.07 -10.27
CA GLN A 76 -7.24 -5.32 -9.03
C GLN A 76 -8.36 -5.99 -8.22
N PRO A 77 -8.34 -5.86 -6.88
CA PRO A 77 -9.37 -6.44 -6.05
C PRO A 77 -10.72 -5.76 -6.31
N ASN A 78 -11.80 -6.52 -6.15
CA ASN A 78 -13.15 -5.97 -6.28
C ASN A 78 -13.51 -5.15 -5.04
N VAL A 79 -13.30 -3.84 -5.12
CA VAL A 79 -13.57 -2.89 -4.02
C VAL A 79 -15.06 -2.74 -3.69
N ALA A 80 -15.95 -3.04 -4.64
CA ALA A 80 -17.39 -2.84 -4.47
C ALA A 80 -18.03 -3.84 -3.48
N GLU A 81 -17.40 -5.00 -3.30
CA GLU A 81 -17.87 -6.06 -2.39
C GLU A 81 -17.22 -5.99 -1.00
N MET A 82 -16.36 -4.99 -0.76
CA MET A 82 -15.68 -4.85 0.53
C MET A 82 -16.61 -4.22 1.57
N ASP A 83 -16.55 -4.73 2.79
CA ASP A 83 -17.14 -4.02 3.92
C ASP A 83 -16.39 -2.71 4.21
N PHE A 84 -17.06 -1.81 4.93
CA PHE A 84 -16.50 -0.49 5.25
C PHE A 84 -15.15 -0.59 5.97
N ALA A 85 -15.01 -1.50 6.93
CA ALA A 85 -13.80 -1.60 7.75
C ALA A 85 -12.58 -2.06 6.92
N THR A 86 -12.78 -2.96 5.96
CA THR A 86 -11.75 -3.44 5.03
C THR A 86 -11.36 -2.32 4.08
N LEU A 87 -12.36 -1.63 3.52
CA LEU A 87 -12.15 -0.55 2.57
C LEU A 87 -11.46 0.66 3.23
N GLU A 88 -11.83 1.02 4.46
CA GLU A 88 -11.21 2.09 5.26
C GLU A 88 -9.72 1.81 5.50
N ARG A 89 -9.37 0.61 5.96
CA ARG A 89 -7.96 0.23 6.19
C ARG A 89 -7.15 0.22 4.89
N LEU A 90 -7.73 -0.28 3.80
CA LEU A 90 -7.09 -0.31 2.49
C LEU A 90 -6.88 1.10 1.93
N ALA A 91 -7.87 1.99 2.08
CA ALA A 91 -7.78 3.39 1.67
C ALA A 91 -6.68 4.13 2.43
N GLU A 92 -6.66 4.03 3.76
CA GLU A 92 -5.58 4.65 4.57
C GLU A 92 -4.19 4.12 4.19
N ALA A 93 -4.06 2.81 3.93
CA ALA A 93 -2.79 2.24 3.48
C ALA A 93 -2.38 2.73 2.07
N ALA A 94 -3.34 2.86 1.15
CA ALA A 94 -3.09 3.38 -0.20
C ALA A 94 -2.62 4.84 -0.17
N GLU A 95 -3.22 5.68 0.68
CA GLU A 95 -2.77 7.06 0.89
C GLU A 95 -1.38 7.09 1.53
N LYS A 96 -1.18 6.35 2.62
CA LYS A 96 0.11 6.30 3.36
C LYS A 96 1.29 5.90 2.48
N TYR A 97 1.08 4.95 1.57
CA TYR A 97 2.11 4.47 0.65
C TYR A 97 2.05 5.13 -0.72
N GLU A 98 1.18 6.13 -0.91
CA GLU A 98 1.00 6.85 -2.17
C GLU A 98 0.80 5.91 -3.37
N VAL A 99 -0.06 4.89 -3.20
CA VAL A 99 -0.42 3.94 -4.26
C VAL A 99 -1.47 4.58 -5.15
N TYR A 100 -1.04 5.51 -6.01
CA TYR A 100 -1.92 6.37 -6.81
C TYR A 100 -2.90 5.60 -7.72
N SER A 101 -2.55 4.36 -8.12
CA SER A 101 -3.46 3.50 -8.89
C SER A 101 -4.71 3.06 -8.10
N ALA A 102 -4.68 3.18 -6.77
CA ALA A 102 -5.76 2.77 -5.88
C ALA A 102 -6.51 3.97 -5.26
N THR A 103 -5.84 5.09 -4.96
CA THR A 103 -6.42 6.18 -4.15
C THR A 103 -7.73 6.72 -4.72
N GLN A 104 -7.81 7.02 -6.02
CA GLN A 104 -9.03 7.56 -6.64
C GLN A 104 -10.19 6.54 -6.63
N LEU A 105 -9.90 5.26 -6.84
CA LEU A 105 -10.90 4.20 -6.79
C LEU A 105 -11.44 4.01 -5.37
N LEU A 106 -10.56 4.00 -4.38
CA LEU A 106 -10.91 3.83 -2.97
C LEU A 106 -11.64 5.06 -2.42
N LYS A 107 -11.28 6.27 -2.85
CA LYS A 107 -12.05 7.50 -2.59
C LYS A 107 -13.48 7.39 -3.13
N PHE A 108 -13.64 6.92 -4.37
CA PHE A 108 -14.96 6.73 -4.96
C PHE A 108 -15.78 5.69 -4.18
N ALA A 109 -15.14 4.58 -3.78
CA ALA A 109 -15.79 3.56 -2.97
C ALA A 109 -16.14 4.09 -1.55
N MET A 110 -15.31 4.93 -0.92
CA MET A 110 -15.64 5.58 0.36
C MET A 110 -16.92 6.41 0.29
N ARG A 111 -17.19 7.04 -0.85
CA ARG A 111 -18.40 7.86 -1.07
C ARG A 111 -19.69 7.06 -0.92
N SER A 112 -19.72 5.78 -1.29
CA SER A 112 -20.93 4.96 -1.12
C SER A 112 -21.30 4.72 0.34
N PHE A 113 -20.31 4.83 1.25
CA PHE A 113 -20.48 4.67 2.68
C PHE A 113 -20.75 5.98 3.44
N ALA A 114 -20.80 7.13 2.75
CA ALA A 114 -21.01 8.43 3.39
C ALA A 114 -22.32 8.50 4.19
N LYS A 115 -23.37 7.78 3.76
CA LYS A 115 -24.67 7.75 4.46
C LYS A 115 -24.63 6.90 5.74
N ASP A 116 -23.95 5.77 5.69
CA ASP A 116 -23.93 4.80 6.80
C ASP A 116 -22.86 5.14 7.83
N TYR A 117 -21.76 5.78 7.40
CA TYR A 117 -20.59 6.11 8.22
C TYR A 117 -20.12 7.57 8.02
N PRO A 118 -21.00 8.58 8.11
CA PRO A 118 -20.70 9.97 7.73
C PRO A 118 -19.47 10.53 8.47
N SER A 119 -19.39 10.35 9.79
CA SER A 119 -18.27 10.86 10.58
C SER A 119 -16.92 10.23 10.21
N LYS A 120 -16.91 8.95 9.84
CA LYS A 120 -15.68 8.26 9.46
C LYS A 120 -15.24 8.65 8.06
N VAL A 121 -16.19 8.73 7.12
CA VAL A 121 -15.91 9.18 5.75
C VAL A 121 -15.45 10.65 5.75
N LEU A 122 -16.07 11.51 6.55
CA LEU A 122 -15.65 12.89 6.75
C LEU A 122 -14.22 12.97 7.32
N LEU A 123 -13.90 12.15 8.33
CA LEU A 123 -12.54 12.11 8.88
C LEU A 123 -11.50 11.67 7.84
N TYR A 124 -11.77 10.59 7.11
CA TYR A 124 -10.92 10.12 6.01
C TYR A 124 -10.72 11.25 4.98
N ALA A 125 -11.81 11.83 4.49
CA ALA A 125 -11.80 12.88 3.49
C ALA A 125 -11.02 14.11 3.95
N SER A 126 -11.18 14.51 5.22
CA SER A 126 -10.46 15.64 5.81
C SER A 126 -8.96 15.37 5.94
N ARG A 127 -8.56 14.15 6.32
CA ARG A 127 -7.14 13.77 6.48
C ARG A 127 -6.38 13.84 5.16
N HIS A 128 -7.04 13.46 4.06
CA HIS A 128 -6.41 13.33 2.74
C HIS A 128 -6.77 14.49 1.78
N GLY A 129 -7.46 15.52 2.26
CA GLY A 129 -7.76 16.73 1.48
C GLY A 129 -8.85 16.55 0.41
N TYR A 130 -9.73 15.57 0.56
CA TYR A 130 -10.85 15.32 -0.36
C TYR A 130 -12.06 16.17 -0.03
N THR A 131 -11.98 17.47 -0.33
CA THR A 131 -13.02 18.46 -0.01
C THR A 131 -14.40 18.09 -0.56
N ASP A 132 -14.47 17.55 -1.77
CA ASP A 132 -15.74 17.09 -2.37
C ASP A 132 -16.37 15.98 -1.51
N LEU A 133 -15.59 14.96 -1.16
CA LEU A 133 -16.07 13.85 -0.34
C LEU A 133 -16.42 14.31 1.09
N ALA A 134 -15.66 15.26 1.63
CA ALA A 134 -15.94 15.83 2.95
C ALA A 134 -17.29 16.57 2.96
N ILE A 135 -17.61 17.33 1.91
CA ILE A 135 -18.91 18.00 1.77
C ILE A 135 -20.05 16.97 1.68
N ASP A 136 -19.85 15.89 0.94
CA ASP A 136 -20.89 14.86 0.78
C ASP A 136 -21.13 14.01 2.05
N ALA A 137 -20.16 13.98 2.97
CA ALA A 137 -20.22 13.22 4.21
C ALA A 137 -20.58 14.05 5.46
N ALA A 138 -20.66 15.38 5.33
CA ALA A 138 -21.02 16.32 6.39
C ALA A 138 -22.54 16.41 6.59
#